data_AF-A0A1X7UVD7-F1
#
_entry.id   AF-A0A1X7UVD7-F1
#
_cell.length_a   1.000
_cell.length_b   1.000
_cell.length_c   1.000
_cell.angle_alpha   90.00
_cell.angle_beta   90.00
_cell.angle_gamma   90.00
#
_symmetry.space_group_name_H-M   'P 1'
#
loop_
_entity.id
_entity.type
_entity.pdbx_description
1 polymer ?
#
loop_
_entity_poly.entity_id
_entity_poly.type
_entity_poly.pdbx_seq_one_letter_code
_entity_poly.pdbx_strand_id
1 'polypeptide(L)'
;MHCRSNSVSRQFSHKFHEFFSIFIKKGQVDHFFWKKEYQQRGAPHYHVLLWIRDAPKMGQDKPEDVIAFIDRYITCHIPNHNTCTELHKTGMSKQLHKCCAYCKEKYKSGSHYFQKCTFGYPCPVTSKSTLKDVTKHLKAHHKL
;
A
#
# COMPACT_ATOMS: atom_id res chain seq x y z
N MET A 1 -20.88 11.48 17.05
CA MET A 1 -19.47 11.28 16.65
C MET A 1 -18.57 11.74 17.79
N HIS A 2 -18.06 10.83 18.61
CA HIS A 2 -17.15 11.18 19.72
C HIS A 2 -15.71 11.20 19.18
N CYS A 3 -15.13 12.39 19.09
CA CYS A 3 -13.76 12.62 18.64
C CYS A 3 -12.79 11.87 19.57
N ARG A 4 -12.18 10.79 19.08
CA ARG A 4 -11.14 10.07 19.84
C ARG A 4 -9.87 10.92 19.86
N SER A 5 -9.48 11.37 21.05
CA SER A 5 -8.19 11.96 21.45
C SER A 5 -7.50 12.86 20.40
N ASN A 6 -7.59 14.18 20.63
CA ASN A 6 -6.84 15.20 19.87
C ASN A 6 -5.33 14.93 19.82
N SER A 7 -4.75 14.20 20.79
CA SER A 7 -3.30 13.95 20.85
C SER A 7 -2.81 12.96 19.79
N VAL A 8 -3.55 11.87 19.53
CA VAL A 8 -3.15 10.86 18.53
C VAL A 8 -3.23 11.42 17.12
N SER A 9 -4.32 12.13 16.81
CA SER A 9 -4.50 12.79 15.52
C SER A 9 -3.42 13.86 15.28
N ARG A 10 -3.07 14.62 16.32
CA ARG A 10 -1.99 15.62 16.28
C ARG A 10 -0.62 14.97 16.09
N GLN A 11 -0.31 13.90 16.82
CA GLN A 11 0.97 13.20 16.69
C GLN A 11 1.14 12.58 15.29
N PHE A 12 0.07 11.98 14.75
CA PHE A 12 0.10 11.43 13.41
C PHE A 12 0.30 12.52 12.36
N SER A 13 -0.38 13.66 12.50
CA SER A 13 -0.14 14.82 11.65
C SER A 13 1.29 15.33 11.77
N HIS A 14 1.86 15.44 12.97
CA HIS A 14 3.25 15.85 13.14
C HIS A 14 4.21 14.93 12.38
N LYS A 15 4.09 13.61 12.61
CA LYS A 15 4.91 12.60 11.92
C LYS A 15 4.74 12.64 10.42
N PHE A 16 3.52 12.87 9.93
CA PHE A 16 3.27 13.03 8.50
C PHE A 16 4.02 14.23 7.93
N HIS A 17 3.94 15.41 8.56
CA HIS A 17 4.63 16.60 8.05
C HIS A 17 6.16 16.44 8.09
N GLU A 18 6.71 15.84 9.14
CA GLU A 18 8.15 15.54 9.20
C GLU A 18 8.57 14.62 8.06
N PHE A 19 7.89 13.49 7.91
CA PHE A 19 8.13 12.54 6.82
C PHE A 19 7.99 13.19 5.44
N PHE A 20 6.90 13.93 5.24
CA PHE A 20 6.59 14.56 3.97
C PHE A 20 7.60 15.65 3.61
N SER A 21 8.08 16.41 4.59
CA SER A 21 9.12 17.42 4.38
C SER A 21 10.44 16.81 3.88
N ILE A 22 10.82 15.64 4.38
CA ILE A 22 12.00 14.90 3.93
C ILE A 22 11.78 14.42 2.50
N PHE A 23 10.57 13.92 2.22
CA PHE A 23 10.21 13.39 0.91
C PHE A 23 10.25 14.47 -0.17
N ILE A 24 9.63 15.63 0.05
CA ILE A 24 9.63 16.74 -0.90
C ILE A 24 11.05 17.27 -1.15
N LYS A 25 11.86 17.42 -0.09
CA LYS A 25 13.24 17.94 -0.22
C LYS A 25 14.17 17.02 -1.01
N LYS A 26 13.97 15.70 -0.93
CA LYS A 26 14.87 14.71 -1.56
C LYS A 26 14.34 14.12 -2.86
N GLY A 27 13.03 14.16 -3.10
CA GLY A 27 12.35 13.37 -4.13
C GLY A 27 12.16 14.05 -5.48
N GLN A 28 12.80 15.19 -5.76
CA GLN A 28 12.62 15.94 -7.02
C GLN A 28 11.13 16.18 -7.36
N VAL A 29 10.35 16.59 -6.37
CA VAL A 29 8.90 16.80 -6.49
C VAL A 29 8.65 18.24 -6.94
N ASP A 30 8.03 18.43 -8.11
CA ASP A 30 7.69 19.76 -8.64
C ASP A 30 6.40 20.29 -8.01
N HIS A 31 5.39 19.43 -7.90
CA HIS A 31 4.11 19.76 -7.29
C HIS A 31 3.64 18.62 -6.39
N PHE A 32 2.82 18.96 -5.40
CA PHE A 32 2.18 17.97 -4.55
C PHE A 32 0.82 18.44 -4.07
N PHE A 33 -0.04 17.47 -3.77
CA PHE A 33 -1.32 17.69 -3.11
C PHE A 33 -1.51 16.59 -2.07
N TRP A 34 -2.07 16.92 -0.92
CA TRP A 34 -2.49 15.91 0.04
C TRP A 34 -3.78 16.30 0.72
N LYS A 35 -4.54 15.29 1.14
CA LYS A 35 -5.78 15.44 1.89
C LYS A 35 -5.78 14.48 3.06
N LYS A 36 -6.11 15.00 4.26
CA LYS A 36 -6.34 14.18 5.44
C LYS A 36 -7.80 13.76 5.48
N GLU A 37 -8.04 12.47 5.56
CA GLU A 37 -9.35 11.86 5.77
C GLU A 37 -9.31 10.96 7.00
N TYR A 38 -10.49 10.68 7.56
CA TYR A 38 -10.63 9.69 8.62
C TYR A 38 -11.30 8.47 8.02
N GLN A 39 -10.61 7.33 8.05
CA GLN A 39 -11.22 6.07 7.64
C GLN A 39 -12.44 5.78 8.53
N GLN A 40 -13.36 4.94 8.05
CA GLN A 40 -14.57 4.54 8.78
C GLN A 40 -14.29 3.97 10.19
N ARG A 41 -13.04 3.58 10.46
CA ARG A 41 -12.54 3.08 11.75
C ARG A 41 -11.89 4.16 12.64
N GLY A 42 -11.98 5.43 12.26
CA GLY A 42 -11.48 6.59 13.01
C GLY A 42 -9.98 6.85 12.91
N ALA A 43 -9.23 6.03 12.16
CA ALA A 43 -7.81 6.25 11.94
C ALA A 43 -7.59 7.35 10.88
N PRO A 44 -6.68 8.32 11.14
CA PRO A 44 -6.33 9.31 10.13
C PRO A 44 -5.60 8.65 8.95
N HIS A 45 -5.92 9.07 7.74
CA HIS A 45 -5.37 8.59 6.49
C HIS A 45 -5.05 9.77 5.58
N TYR A 46 -3.87 9.77 4.97
CA TYR A 46 -3.46 10.82 4.04
C TYR A 46 -3.48 10.28 2.62
N HIS A 47 -4.32 10.88 1.78
CA HIS A 47 -4.23 10.73 0.34
C HIS A 47 -3.18 11.72 -0.16
N VAL A 48 -2.18 11.24 -0.89
CA VAL A 48 -1.05 12.05 -1.37
C VAL A 48 -0.92 11.86 -2.87
N LEU A 49 -0.82 12.98 -3.58
CA LEU A 49 -0.57 13.09 -5.01
C LEU A 49 0.74 13.85 -5.20
N LEU A 50 1.65 13.27 -5.99
CA LEU A 50 3.00 13.78 -6.21
C LEU A 50 3.27 13.87 -7.70
N TRP A 51 3.74 15.04 -8.14
CA TRP A 51 4.26 15.23 -9.49
C TRP A 51 5.78 15.25 -9.39
N ILE A 52 6.40 14.14 -9.79
CA ILE A 52 7.83 13.95 -9.76
C ILE A 52 8.40 14.41 -11.10
N ARG A 53 9.46 15.23 -11.05
CA ARG A 53 10.15 15.71 -12.24
C ARG A 53 10.68 14.55 -13.06
N ASP A 54 10.54 14.65 -14.39
CA ASP A 54 11.03 13.66 -15.36
C ASP A 54 10.54 12.21 -15.13
N ALA A 55 9.42 12.04 -14.40
CA ALA A 55 8.82 10.73 -14.23
C ALA A 55 8.22 10.22 -15.56
N PRO A 56 8.43 8.93 -15.89
CA PRO A 56 7.89 8.36 -17.11
C PRO A 56 6.35 8.30 -17.05
N LYS A 57 5.73 8.55 -18.19
CA LYS A 57 4.28 8.62 -18.37
C LYS A 57 3.75 7.26 -18.79
N MET A 58 2.92 6.66 -17.93
CA MET A 58 2.18 5.45 -18.25
C MET A 58 1.39 5.59 -19.55
N GLY A 59 1.56 4.65 -20.47
CA GLY A 59 0.86 4.62 -21.76
C GLY A 59 1.46 5.53 -22.85
N GLN A 60 2.51 6.29 -22.55
CA GLN A 60 3.27 7.06 -23.53
C GLN A 60 4.71 6.55 -23.63
N ASP A 61 5.39 6.43 -22.49
CA ASP A 61 6.74 5.91 -22.42
C ASP A 61 6.76 4.38 -22.40
N LYS A 62 7.95 3.81 -22.59
CA LYS A 62 8.14 2.36 -22.62
C LYS A 62 7.73 1.74 -21.27
N PRO A 63 6.97 0.64 -21.26
CA PRO A 63 6.57 -0.04 -20.02
C PRO A 63 7.75 -0.38 -19.11
N GLU A 64 8.91 -0.71 -19.69
CA GLU A 64 10.12 -1.07 -18.96
C GLU A 64 10.67 0.11 -18.16
N ASP A 65 10.66 1.32 -18.74
CA ASP A 65 11.13 2.55 -18.08
C ASP A 65 10.19 2.95 -16.93
N VAL A 66 8.87 2.80 -17.14
CA VAL A 66 7.86 3.01 -16.11
C VAL A 66 8.03 2.02 -14.95
N ILE A 67 8.22 0.73 -15.23
CA ILE A 67 8.45 -0.30 -14.20
C ILE A 67 9.73 0.00 -13.43
N ALA A 68 10.83 0.30 -14.13
CA ALA A 68 12.11 0.60 -13.51
C ALA A 68 12.01 1.83 -12.60
N PHE A 69 11.25 2.85 -13.00
CA PHE A 69 10.98 4.02 -12.17
C PHE A 69 10.17 3.65 -10.92
N ILE A 70 9.10 2.86 -11.06
CA ILE A 70 8.28 2.40 -9.93
C ILE A 70 9.13 1.59 -8.96
N ASP A 71 9.85 0.58 -9.45
CA ASP A 71 10.69 -0.31 -8.65
C ASP A 71 11.85 0.42 -7.97
N ARG A 72 12.28 1.58 -8.48
CA ARG A 72 13.29 2.42 -7.80
C ARG A 72 12.76 3.07 -6.52
N TYR A 73 11.49 3.50 -6.50
CA TYR A 73 10.93 4.29 -5.40
C TYR A 73 9.97 3.49 -4.51
N ILE A 74 9.30 2.49 -5.06
CA ILE A 74 8.28 1.68 -4.38
C ILE A 74 8.82 0.25 -4.25
N THR A 75 9.53 -0.01 -3.15
CA THR A 75 10.07 -1.34 -2.84
C THR A 75 9.55 -1.84 -1.50
N CYS A 76 9.54 -3.16 -1.36
CA CYS A 76 9.30 -3.82 -0.08
C CYS A 76 10.29 -4.98 0.04
N HIS A 77 10.94 -5.10 1.20
CA HIS A 77 11.87 -6.18 1.49
C HIS A 77 11.71 -6.59 2.95
N ILE A 78 11.72 -7.90 3.20
CA ILE A 78 11.76 -8.46 4.55
C ILE A 78 13.23 -8.39 5.02
N PRO A 79 13.57 -7.56 6.02
CA PRO A 79 14.96 -7.36 6.45
C PRO A 79 15.63 -8.67 6.84
N ASN A 80 16.92 -8.85 6.56
CA ASN A 80 17.61 -10.10 6.91
C ASN A 80 17.63 -10.33 8.44
N HIS A 81 17.30 -11.55 8.86
CA HIS A 81 17.22 -11.94 10.27
C HIS A 81 18.55 -11.78 11.03
N ASN A 82 19.68 -12.06 10.38
CA ASN A 82 20.99 -12.08 11.03
C ASN A 82 21.60 -10.68 11.14
N THR A 83 21.29 -9.77 10.22
CA THR A 83 21.81 -8.39 10.25
C THR A 83 20.89 -7.42 10.96
N CYS A 84 19.57 -7.63 10.88
CA CYS A 84 18.55 -6.71 11.38
C CYS A 84 17.45 -7.46 12.15
N THR A 85 17.83 -8.26 13.15
CA THR A 85 16.94 -9.20 13.86
C THR A 85 15.65 -8.55 14.39
N GLU A 86 15.72 -7.38 15.03
CA GLU A 86 14.55 -6.71 15.60
C GLU A 86 13.58 -6.18 14.53
N LEU A 87 14.12 -5.62 13.44
CA LEU A 87 13.31 -5.19 12.29
C LEU A 87 12.68 -6.39 11.59
N HIS A 88 13.42 -7.49 11.42
CA HIS A 88 12.89 -8.73 10.86
C HIS A 88 11.74 -9.28 11.72
N LYS A 89 11.92 -9.41 13.04
CA LYS A 89 10.87 -9.84 13.98
C LYS A 89 9.64 -8.94 13.88
N THR A 90 9.83 -7.63 13.80
CA THR A 90 8.73 -6.66 13.67
C THR A 90 8.00 -6.81 12.33
N GLY A 91 8.72 -6.87 11.21
CA GLY A 91 8.15 -7.07 9.88
C GLY A 91 7.35 -8.37 9.79
N MET A 92 7.95 -9.48 10.20
CA MET A 92 7.29 -10.79 10.22
C MET A 92 6.03 -10.82 11.11
N SER A 93 6.04 -10.08 12.23
CA SER A 93 4.92 -10.09 13.16
C SER A 93 3.78 -9.15 12.80
N LYS A 94 4.08 -8.01 12.13
CA LYS A 94 3.14 -6.90 11.90
C LYS A 94 2.77 -6.66 10.45
N GLN A 95 3.66 -6.93 9.50
CA GLN A 95 3.44 -6.64 8.07
C GLN A 95 2.92 -7.85 7.29
N LEU A 96 2.94 -9.05 7.88
CA LEU A 96 2.37 -10.25 7.28
C LEU A 96 0.93 -10.47 7.74
N HIS A 97 0.08 -10.84 6.79
CA HIS A 97 -1.31 -11.20 7.07
C HIS A 97 -1.36 -12.44 7.98
N LYS A 98 -2.08 -12.32 9.09
CA LYS A 98 -2.42 -13.43 9.98
C LYS A 98 -3.93 -13.61 10.00
N CYS A 99 -4.40 -14.76 9.53
CA CYS A 99 -5.83 -15.03 9.47
C CYS A 99 -6.46 -14.99 10.86
N CYS A 100 -7.43 -14.09 11.07
CA CYS A 100 -8.23 -14.00 12.29
C CYS A 100 -9.70 -14.35 12.00
N ALA A 101 -10.54 -14.39 13.04
CA ALA A 101 -11.96 -14.74 12.91
C ALA A 101 -12.71 -13.85 11.88
N TYR A 102 -12.28 -12.60 11.70
CA TYR A 102 -12.89 -11.66 10.76
C TYR A 102 -12.71 -12.07 9.29
N CYS A 103 -11.57 -12.67 8.92
CA CYS A 103 -11.28 -13.02 7.54
C CYS A 103 -11.41 -14.52 7.26
N LYS A 104 -11.64 -15.35 8.28
CA LYS A 104 -11.83 -16.79 8.12
C LYS A 104 -13.28 -17.07 7.72
N GLU A 105 -13.47 -17.60 6.53
CA GLU A 105 -14.76 -18.07 6.04
C GLU A 105 -14.75 -19.59 5.94
N LYS A 106 -15.81 -20.20 6.48
CA LYS A 106 -16.09 -21.62 6.30
C LYS A 106 -17.01 -21.79 5.10
N TYR A 107 -16.69 -22.72 4.22
CA TYR A 107 -17.56 -23.08 3.11
C TYR A 107 -17.64 -24.59 2.96
N LYS A 108 -18.76 -25.08 2.42
CA LYS A 108 -19.02 -26.51 2.21
C LYS A 108 -18.71 -26.86 0.75
N SER A 109 -17.98 -27.95 0.54
CA SER A 109 -17.79 -28.54 -0.78
C SER A 109 -18.03 -30.05 -0.66
N GLY A 110 -19.13 -30.52 -1.27
CA GLY A 110 -19.63 -31.88 -1.07
C GLY A 110 -20.06 -32.12 0.37
N SER A 111 -19.57 -33.20 0.98
CA SER A 111 -19.79 -33.54 2.40
C SER A 111 -18.82 -32.85 3.36
N HIS A 112 -17.80 -32.14 2.86
CA HIS A 112 -16.71 -31.60 3.68
C HIS A 112 -16.80 -30.08 3.87
N TYR A 113 -16.33 -29.60 5.02
CA TYR A 113 -16.17 -28.18 5.32
C TYR A 113 -14.71 -27.76 5.18
N PHE A 114 -14.49 -26.65 4.50
CA PHE A 114 -13.18 -26.05 4.27
C PHE A 114 -13.12 -24.65 4.87
N GLN A 115 -11.91 -24.16 5.11
CA GLN A 115 -11.66 -22.80 5.57
C GLN A 115 -10.81 -22.07 4.53
N LYS A 116 -11.22 -20.85 4.19
CA LYS A 116 -10.43 -19.94 3.35
C LYS A 116 -10.40 -18.54 3.96
N CYS A 117 -9.39 -17.77 3.59
CA CYS A 117 -9.38 -16.34 3.86
C CYS A 117 -10.28 -15.63 2.84
N THR A 118 -11.25 -14.83 3.30
CA THR A 118 -12.14 -14.03 2.42
C THR A 118 -11.37 -13.04 1.55
N PHE A 119 -10.18 -12.63 1.98
CA PHE A 119 -9.28 -11.74 1.24
C PHE A 119 -8.31 -12.48 0.31
N GLY A 120 -8.37 -13.81 0.25
CA GLY A 120 -7.53 -14.60 -0.66
C GLY A 120 -6.06 -14.74 -0.23
N TYR A 121 -5.75 -14.57 1.07
CA TYR A 121 -4.40 -14.81 1.60
C TYR A 121 -4.14 -16.31 1.88
N PRO A 122 -2.87 -16.77 1.77
CA PRO A 122 -1.71 -16.00 1.33
C PRO A 122 -1.73 -15.74 -0.18
N CYS A 123 -1.39 -14.51 -0.59
CA CYS A 123 -1.22 -14.19 -2.00
C CYS A 123 0.12 -14.76 -2.50
N PRO A 124 0.18 -15.30 -3.73
CA PRO A 124 1.44 -15.74 -4.32
C PRO A 124 2.41 -14.57 -4.43
N VAL A 125 3.69 -14.83 -4.14
CA VAL A 125 4.75 -13.83 -4.26
C VAL A 125 5.15 -13.70 -5.71
N THR A 126 5.22 -12.46 -6.21
CA THR A 126 5.71 -12.14 -7.55
C THR A 126 7.10 -11.50 -7.45
N SER A 127 8.06 -12.06 -8.17
CA SER A 127 9.45 -11.54 -8.19
C SER A 127 9.65 -10.35 -9.14
N LYS A 128 8.66 -10.03 -9.97
CA LYS A 128 8.71 -8.95 -10.96
C LYS A 128 7.44 -8.13 -10.92
N SER A 129 7.59 -6.82 -11.05
CA SER A 129 6.50 -5.89 -11.26
C SER A 129 5.91 -6.06 -12.66
N THR A 130 4.59 -5.95 -12.77
CA THR A 130 3.88 -6.05 -14.06
C THR A 130 2.93 -4.87 -14.19
N LEU A 131 3.01 -4.17 -15.31
CA LEU A 131 2.05 -3.13 -15.62
C LEU A 131 0.80 -3.76 -16.22
N LYS A 132 -0.34 -3.44 -15.62
CA LYS A 132 -1.63 -3.78 -16.22
C LYS A 132 -1.99 -2.70 -17.24
N ASP A 133 -2.48 -3.14 -18.40
CA ASP A 133 -2.98 -2.23 -19.43
C ASP A 133 -4.17 -1.42 -18.88
N VAL A 134 -3.93 -0.11 -18.72
CA VAL A 134 -4.90 0.86 -18.19
C VAL A 134 -6.15 0.92 -19.08
N THR A 135 -5.97 0.80 -20.39
CA THR A 135 -7.05 0.89 -21.39
C THR A 135 -8.04 -0.27 -21.27
N LYS A 136 -7.53 -1.46 -20.94
CA LYS A 136 -8.37 -2.65 -20.70
C LYS A 136 -9.15 -2.54 -19.37
N HIS A 137 -8.56 -1.93 -18.35
CA HIS A 137 -9.21 -1.81 -17.03
C HIS A 137 -10.26 -0.70 -16.99
N LEU A 138 -10.02 0.44 -17.64
CA LEU A 138 -11.01 1.52 -17.73
C LEU A 138 -12.29 1.05 -18.45
N LYS A 139 -12.17 0.27 -19.54
CA LYS A 139 -13.32 -0.31 -20.26
C LYS A 139 -14.16 -1.27 -19.39
N ALA A 140 -13.57 -1.92 -18.39
CA ALA A 140 -14.30 -2.81 -17.50
C ALA A 140 -15.19 -2.05 -16.50
N HIS A 141 -14.84 -0.81 -16.16
CA HIS A 141 -15.61 0.04 -15.24
C HIS A 141 -16.73 0.86 -15.91
N HIS A 142 -16.72 0.97 -17.25
CA HIS A 142 -17.79 1.60 -18.02
C HIS A 142 -18.93 0.64 -18.41
N LYS A 143 -18.93 -0.60 -17.91
CA LYS A 143 -20.13 -1.45 -17.89
C LYS A 143 -20.91 -1.20 -16.59
N LEU A 144 -21.52 -0.03 -16.48
CA LEU A 144 -22.64 0.27 -15.58
C LEU A 144 -23.70 1.00 -16.39
#